data_AF-A0A397UB64-F1
#
_entry.id   AF-A0A397UB64-F1
#
_cell.length_a   1.000
_cell.length_b   1.000
_cell.length_c   1.000
_cell.angle_alpha   90.00
_cell.angle_beta   90.00
_cell.angle_gamma   90.00
#
_symmetry.space_group_name_H-M   'P 1'
#
loop_
_entity.id
_entity.type
_entity.pdbx_description
1 polymer ?
#
loop_
_entity_poly.entity_id
_entity_poly.type
_entity_poly.pdbx_seq_one_letter_code
_entity_poly.pdbx_strand_id
1 'polypeptide(L)'
;MSRLGCLIADEHQGQALAISNETKTLMYSIPILNTQESVVKALTKIKKSGELGAADKSKPWILAGLSVAFTKMNIDIWNQTPNNTNANESAHANINRDGHSLSLLAAIYRLQWNTAKTYEQYNVKDSYNDKSELARLTHNTKKTQLSIAIPTIQEQHDSTKWEDKKLKLQQKSLELLKEEIALCEKLNSLKN
;
A
#
# COMPACT_ATOMS: atom_id res chain seq x y z
N MET A 1 -17.47 -11.92 -5.34
CA MET A 1 -16.32 -12.65 -4.78
C MET A 1 -16.81 -13.37 -3.53
N SER A 2 -16.70 -14.69 -3.49
CA SER A 2 -17.29 -15.55 -2.45
C SER A 2 -16.38 -15.62 -1.22
N ARG A 3 -16.89 -16.11 -0.07
CA ARG A 3 -16.09 -16.39 1.15
C ARG A 3 -14.92 -17.34 0.93
N LEU A 4 -14.90 -18.01 -0.23
CA LEU A 4 -13.75 -18.74 -0.75
C LEU A 4 -12.57 -17.82 -1.11
N GLY A 5 -12.71 -16.49 -1.08
CA GLY A 5 -11.65 -15.54 -1.37
C GLY A 5 -10.36 -15.78 -0.57
N CYS A 6 -10.41 -16.28 0.67
CA CYS A 6 -9.21 -16.68 1.42
C CYS A 6 -8.69 -18.10 1.07
N LEU A 7 -9.55 -18.96 0.53
CA LEU A 7 -9.12 -20.23 -0.09
C LEU A 7 -8.43 -19.98 -1.43
N ILE A 8 -8.90 -18.96 -2.15
CA ILE A 8 -8.57 -18.57 -3.52
C ILE A 8 -7.46 -17.50 -3.57
N ALA A 9 -7.27 -16.64 -2.57
CA ALA A 9 -6.28 -15.55 -2.64
C ALA A 9 -4.81 -16.04 -2.73
N ASP A 10 -4.53 -17.29 -2.34
CA ASP A 10 -3.24 -17.95 -2.63
C ASP A 10 -3.04 -18.22 -4.14
N GLU A 11 -4.09 -18.15 -4.97
CA GLU A 11 -4.03 -18.24 -6.44
C GLU A 11 -3.25 -17.06 -7.07
N HIS A 12 -3.00 -15.98 -6.31
CA HIS A 12 -2.17 -14.86 -6.75
C HIS A 12 -0.67 -15.01 -6.46
N GLN A 13 -0.22 -16.06 -5.75
CA GLN A 13 1.20 -16.42 -5.65
C GLN A 13 1.51 -17.71 -6.44
N GLY A 14 1.51 -17.58 -7.77
CA GLY A 14 2.57 -18.19 -8.57
C GLY A 14 2.33 -19.56 -9.23
N GLN A 15 1.25 -20.30 -8.97
CA GLN A 15 0.91 -21.47 -9.80
C GLN A 15 -0.61 -21.65 -9.90
N ALA A 16 -1.16 -21.51 -11.11
CA ALA A 16 -2.49 -22.01 -11.44
C ALA A 16 -2.47 -23.53 -11.44
N LEU A 17 -2.44 -24.15 -10.26
CA LEU A 17 -2.69 -25.57 -10.11
C LEU A 17 -4.12 -25.83 -10.59
N ALA A 18 -4.29 -26.67 -11.60
CA ALA A 18 -5.60 -27.05 -12.11
C ALA A 18 -6.36 -27.81 -11.01
N ILE A 19 -7.15 -27.10 -10.22
CA ILE A 19 -7.95 -27.68 -9.14
C ILE A 19 -9.02 -28.57 -9.75
N SER A 20 -9.11 -29.83 -9.28
CA SER A 20 -10.13 -30.76 -9.73
C SER A 20 -11.54 -30.28 -9.40
N ASN A 21 -12.54 -30.72 -10.18
CA ASN A 21 -13.94 -30.40 -9.91
C ASN A 21 -14.39 -30.94 -8.54
N GLU A 22 -13.82 -32.05 -8.07
CA GLU A 22 -14.10 -32.59 -6.73
C GLU A 22 -13.62 -31.65 -5.62
N THR A 23 -12.37 -31.16 -5.72
CA THR A 23 -11.83 -30.18 -4.77
C THR A 23 -12.63 -28.88 -4.81
N LYS A 24 -13.04 -28.39 -5.99
CA LYS A 24 -13.92 -27.21 -6.11
C LYS A 24 -15.26 -27.42 -5.41
N THR A 25 -15.93 -28.55 -5.65
CA THR A 25 -17.21 -28.87 -5.01
C THR A 25 -17.08 -28.91 -3.49
N LEU A 26 -16.01 -29.51 -2.97
CA LEU A 26 -15.72 -29.51 -1.52
C LEU A 26 -15.50 -28.09 -0.99
N MET A 27 -14.77 -27.23 -1.70
CA MET A 27 -14.54 -25.85 -1.30
C MET A 27 -15.86 -25.05 -1.21
N TYR A 28 -16.74 -25.19 -2.21
CA TYR A 28 -18.05 -24.52 -2.20
C TYR A 28 -19.00 -25.04 -1.11
N SER A 29 -18.80 -26.27 -0.65
CA SER A 29 -19.62 -26.86 0.41
C SER A 29 -19.27 -26.35 1.80
N ILE A 30 -18.01 -25.99 2.06
CA ILE A 30 -17.50 -25.62 3.40
C ILE A 30 -18.34 -24.54 4.12
N PRO A 31 -18.73 -23.42 3.47
CA PRO A 31 -19.51 -22.38 4.14
C PRO A 31 -20.94 -22.80 4.52
N ILE A 32 -21.46 -23.85 3.88
CA ILE A 32 -22.83 -24.35 4.04
C ILE A 32 -22.90 -25.43 5.13
N LEU A 33 -21.78 -26.11 5.39
CA LEU A 33 -21.70 -27.13 6.43
C LEU A 33 -21.91 -26.50 7.82
N ASN A 34 -22.85 -27.06 8.56
CA ASN A 34 -23.29 -26.59 9.87
C ASN A 34 -22.63 -27.34 11.05
N THR A 35 -21.87 -28.40 10.78
CA THR A 35 -21.16 -29.16 11.81
C THR A 35 -19.64 -29.08 11.64
N GLN A 36 -18.93 -28.96 12.76
CA GLN A 36 -17.48 -28.85 12.79
C GLN A 36 -16.79 -30.08 12.17
N GLU A 37 -17.30 -31.29 12.45
CA GLU A 37 -16.77 -32.54 11.90
C GLU A 37 -16.84 -32.58 10.37
N SER A 38 -17.96 -32.15 9.78
CA SER A 38 -18.12 -32.16 8.33
C SER A 38 -17.14 -31.22 7.63
N VAL A 39 -16.93 -30.04 8.22
CA VAL A 39 -15.98 -29.03 7.73
C VAL A 39 -14.55 -29.55 7.81
N VAL A 40 -14.15 -30.13 8.95
CA VAL A 40 -12.83 -30.72 9.14
C VAL A 40 -12.61 -31.87 8.15
N LYS A 41 -13.63 -32.70 7.91
CA LYS A 41 -13.58 -33.79 6.92
C LYS A 41 -13.39 -33.26 5.50
N ALA A 42 -14.10 -32.21 5.11
CA ALA A 42 -13.94 -31.56 3.81
C ALA A 42 -12.53 -30.97 3.64
N LEU A 43 -12.03 -30.24 4.64
CA LEU A 43 -10.68 -29.67 4.64
C LEU A 43 -9.60 -30.75 4.60
N THR A 44 -9.79 -31.87 5.30
CA THR A 44 -8.86 -33.01 5.27
C THR A 44 -8.80 -33.65 3.89
N LYS A 45 -9.95 -33.78 3.20
CA LYS A 45 -9.99 -34.27 1.81
C LYS A 45 -9.26 -33.33 0.86
N ILE A 46 -9.48 -32.03 0.98
CA ILE A 46 -8.78 -31.01 0.19
C ILE A 46 -7.27 -31.03 0.48
N LYS A 47 -6.85 -31.21 1.74
CA LYS A 47 -5.44 -31.32 2.09
C LYS A 47 -4.79 -32.57 1.49
N LYS A 48 -5.53 -33.68 1.43
CA LYS A 48 -5.07 -34.93 0.82
C LYS A 48 -4.96 -34.87 -0.71
N SER A 49 -5.71 -34.00 -1.39
CA SER A 49 -5.59 -33.86 -2.85
C SER A 49 -4.28 -33.20 -3.27
N GLY A 50 -3.63 -32.42 -2.40
CA GLY A 50 -2.36 -31.74 -2.70
C GLY A 50 -2.47 -30.61 -3.72
N GLU A 51 -3.69 -30.32 -4.20
CA GLU A 51 -3.99 -29.33 -5.25
C GLU A 51 -4.03 -27.89 -4.73
N LEU A 52 -3.95 -27.70 -3.41
CA LEU A 52 -3.98 -26.41 -2.73
C LEU A 52 -2.83 -26.35 -1.73
N GLY A 53 -2.24 -25.16 -1.56
CA GLY A 53 -1.35 -24.81 -0.45
C GLY A 53 -2.07 -24.81 0.91
N ALA A 54 -2.79 -25.89 1.22
CA ALA A 54 -3.77 -26.00 2.30
C ALA A 54 -3.14 -26.20 3.68
N ALA A 55 -1.81 -26.10 3.80
CA ALA A 55 -1.09 -26.40 5.04
C ALA A 55 -1.51 -25.50 6.22
N ASP A 56 -2.01 -24.29 5.96
CA ASP A 56 -2.23 -23.28 7.01
C ASP A 56 -3.71 -22.98 7.32
N LYS A 57 -4.67 -23.68 6.69
CA LYS A 57 -6.11 -23.31 6.74
C LYS A 57 -6.88 -23.94 7.91
N SER A 58 -6.21 -24.68 8.78
CA SER A 58 -6.78 -25.29 10.00
C SER A 58 -6.69 -24.38 11.23
N LYS A 59 -6.13 -23.18 11.10
CA LYS A 59 -6.06 -22.22 12.22
C LYS A 59 -7.49 -21.84 12.66
N PRO A 60 -7.78 -21.79 13.98
CA PRO A 60 -9.13 -21.53 14.48
C PRO A 60 -9.79 -20.26 13.93
N TRP A 61 -9.02 -19.18 13.76
CA TRP A 61 -9.54 -17.90 13.24
C TRP A 61 -9.83 -17.96 11.72
N ILE A 62 -9.13 -18.79 10.96
CA ILE A 62 -9.40 -19.04 9.53
C ILE A 62 -10.67 -19.89 9.40
N LEU A 63 -10.78 -20.96 10.20
CA LEU A 63 -11.98 -21.82 10.21
C LEU A 63 -13.25 -21.03 10.51
N ALA A 64 -13.16 -20.10 11.46
CA ALA A 64 -14.27 -19.25 11.87
C ALA A 64 -14.65 -18.16 10.84
N GLY A 65 -13.79 -17.89 9.84
CA GLY A 65 -14.14 -17.07 8.67
C GLY A 65 -14.65 -17.90 7.47
N LEU A 66 -14.35 -19.20 7.45
CA LEU A 66 -14.74 -20.11 6.38
C LEU A 66 -16.08 -20.79 6.58
N SER A 67 -16.43 -21.11 7.83
CA SER A 67 -17.62 -21.89 8.15
C SER A 67 -18.37 -21.32 9.35
N VAL A 68 -19.69 -21.35 9.23
CA VAL A 68 -20.60 -20.97 10.30
C VAL A 68 -20.52 -21.90 11.51
N ALA A 69 -20.00 -23.13 11.34
CA ALA A 69 -19.84 -24.09 12.43
C ALA A 69 -18.73 -23.70 13.43
N PHE A 70 -17.82 -22.80 13.03
CA PHE A 70 -16.68 -22.36 13.84
C PHE A 70 -16.78 -20.91 14.29
N THR A 71 -17.68 -20.14 13.71
CA THR A 71 -17.87 -18.74 14.06
C THR A 71 -18.71 -18.61 15.33
N LYS A 72 -18.38 -17.63 16.16
CA LYS A 72 -19.26 -17.17 17.25
C LYS A 72 -20.26 -16.11 16.77
N MET A 73 -20.14 -15.68 15.50
CA MET A 73 -21.02 -14.72 14.88
C MET A 73 -22.44 -15.28 14.74
N ASN A 74 -23.45 -14.46 15.05
CA ASN A 74 -24.85 -14.81 14.79
C ASN A 74 -25.08 -15.08 13.29
N ILE A 75 -25.92 -16.07 12.97
CA ILE A 75 -26.22 -16.51 11.60
C ILE A 75 -26.78 -15.40 10.70
N ASP A 76 -27.59 -14.49 11.23
CA ASP A 76 -28.19 -13.40 10.48
C ASP A 76 -27.14 -12.36 10.12
N ILE A 77 -26.25 -12.04 11.08
CA ILE A 77 -25.08 -11.18 10.85
C ILE A 77 -24.14 -11.85 9.86
N TRP A 78 -23.91 -13.16 10.00
CA TRP A 78 -23.10 -13.95 9.08
C TRP A 78 -23.62 -13.82 7.65
N ASN A 79 -24.93 -13.99 7.42
CA ASN A 79 -25.54 -13.91 6.08
C ASN A 79 -25.50 -12.49 5.49
N GLN A 80 -25.60 -11.45 6.33
CA GLN A 80 -25.54 -10.05 5.90
C GLN A 80 -24.12 -9.53 5.69
N THR A 81 -23.11 -10.17 6.29
CA THR A 81 -21.72 -9.72 6.18
C THR A 81 -21.25 -9.85 4.74
N PRO A 82 -20.81 -8.74 4.10
CA PRO A 82 -20.34 -8.77 2.72
C PRO A 82 -19.12 -9.68 2.56
N ASN A 83 -19.10 -10.46 1.48
CA ASN A 83 -17.99 -11.36 1.14
C ASN A 83 -16.73 -10.61 0.60
N ASN A 84 -16.42 -9.42 1.12
CA ASN A 84 -15.19 -8.72 0.77
C ASN A 84 -14.06 -9.17 1.72
N THR A 85 -12.87 -9.47 1.20
CA THR A 85 -11.79 -10.10 1.97
C THR A 85 -11.39 -9.28 3.19
N ASN A 86 -11.21 -7.97 3.03
CA ASN A 86 -10.59 -7.12 4.05
C ASN A 86 -11.53 -6.78 5.23
N ALA A 87 -12.80 -6.45 4.95
CA ALA A 87 -13.78 -6.14 5.99
C ALA A 87 -14.32 -7.42 6.65
N ASN A 88 -14.46 -8.52 5.89
CA ASN A 88 -14.94 -9.79 6.44
C ASN A 88 -13.91 -10.41 7.38
N GLU A 89 -12.62 -10.45 7.00
CA GLU A 89 -11.55 -10.96 7.86
C GLU A 89 -11.43 -10.14 9.16
N SER A 90 -11.50 -8.81 9.06
CA SER A 90 -11.46 -7.92 10.22
C SER A 90 -12.69 -8.11 11.14
N ALA A 91 -13.89 -8.23 10.56
CA ALA A 91 -15.11 -8.47 11.33
C ALA A 91 -15.09 -9.85 12.03
N HIS A 92 -14.65 -10.89 11.33
CA HIS A 92 -14.49 -12.23 11.90
C HIS A 92 -13.43 -12.28 13.01
N ALA A 93 -12.27 -11.66 12.81
CA ALA A 93 -11.22 -11.61 13.82
C ALA A 93 -11.71 -10.92 15.11
N ASN A 94 -12.45 -9.82 14.97
CA ASN A 94 -13.00 -9.09 16.11
C ASN A 94 -14.09 -9.88 16.84
N ILE A 95 -15.07 -10.43 16.10
CA ILE A 95 -16.20 -11.15 16.71
C ILE A 95 -15.76 -12.49 17.33
N ASN A 96 -14.84 -13.22 16.71
CA ASN A 96 -14.39 -14.50 17.27
C ASN A 96 -13.47 -14.33 18.49
N ARG A 97 -12.73 -13.21 18.56
CA ARG A 97 -11.95 -12.83 19.74
C ARG A 97 -12.83 -12.34 20.89
N ASP A 98 -13.83 -11.51 20.59
CA ASP A 98 -14.52 -10.70 21.61
C ASP A 98 -15.98 -11.11 21.86
N GLY A 99 -16.53 -12.03 21.06
CA GLY A 99 -17.83 -12.67 21.27
C GLY A 99 -19.05 -11.79 20.92
N HIS A 100 -18.93 -10.47 20.94
CA HIS A 100 -19.94 -9.52 20.46
C HIS A 100 -19.36 -8.10 20.38
N SER A 101 -20.15 -7.17 19.82
CA SER A 101 -19.88 -5.74 19.72
C SER A 101 -19.41 -5.17 21.07
N LEU A 102 -18.11 -4.87 21.20
CA LEU A 102 -17.57 -4.16 22.35
C LEU A 102 -18.35 -2.87 22.57
N SER A 103 -18.64 -2.50 23.82
CA SER A 103 -19.13 -1.16 24.11
C SER A 103 -18.11 -0.13 23.57
N LEU A 104 -18.57 1.04 23.14
CA LEU A 104 -17.70 2.08 22.57
C LEU A 104 -16.50 2.37 23.49
N LEU A 105 -16.74 2.42 24.80
CA LEU A 105 -15.71 2.61 25.80
C LEU A 105 -14.70 1.45 25.83
N ALA A 106 -15.17 0.20 25.83
CA ALA A 106 -14.29 -0.97 25.81
C ALA A 106 -13.49 -1.08 24.50
N ALA A 107 -14.07 -0.65 23.37
CA ALA A 107 -13.38 -0.58 22.08
C ALA A 107 -12.25 0.47 22.11
N ILE A 108 -12.52 1.67 22.65
CA ILE A 108 -11.53 2.75 22.78
C ILE A 108 -10.35 2.30 23.66
N TYR A 109 -10.61 1.75 24.85
CA TYR A 109 -9.56 1.28 25.76
C TYR A 109 -8.66 0.22 25.11
N ARG A 110 -9.24 -0.71 24.34
CA ARG A 110 -8.47 -1.74 23.63
C ARG A 110 -7.64 -1.19 22.49
N LEU A 111 -8.16 -0.21 21.74
CA LEU A 111 -7.41 0.43 20.67
C LEU A 111 -6.14 1.08 21.24
N GLN A 112 -6.30 1.84 22.32
CA GLN A 112 -5.19 2.48 23.02
C GLN A 112 -4.14 1.48 23.52
N TRP A 113 -4.58 0.36 24.12
CA TRP A 113 -3.67 -0.67 24.61
C TRP A 113 -2.88 -1.37 23.49
N ASN A 114 -3.54 -1.70 22.37
CA ASN A 114 -2.87 -2.32 21.23
C ASN A 114 -1.87 -1.37 20.55
N THR A 115 -2.23 -0.08 20.44
CA THR A 115 -1.34 0.96 19.93
C THR A 115 -0.09 1.05 20.81
N ALA A 116 -0.26 1.18 22.13
CA ALA A 116 0.86 1.25 23.09
C ALA A 116 1.79 0.04 22.99
N LYS A 117 1.22 -1.18 22.93
CA LYS A 117 2.00 -2.42 22.78
C LYS A 117 2.78 -2.47 21.47
N THR A 118 2.19 -2.01 20.36
CA THR A 118 2.86 -1.99 19.05
C THR A 118 4.03 -1.01 19.04
N TYR A 119 3.85 0.16 19.66
CA TYR A 119 4.92 1.13 19.88
C TYR A 119 6.10 0.53 20.66
N GLU A 120 5.83 -0.12 21.78
CA GLU A 120 6.88 -0.72 22.62
C GLU A 120 7.64 -1.84 21.89
N GLN A 121 6.95 -2.68 21.11
CA GLN A 121 7.56 -3.85 20.48
C GLN A 121 8.36 -3.52 19.21
N TYR A 122 7.91 -2.57 18.41
CA TYR A 122 8.49 -2.33 17.09
C TYR A 122 9.12 -0.94 16.95
N ASN A 123 9.00 -0.08 17.96
CA ASN A 123 9.40 1.33 17.93
C ASN A 123 8.85 2.08 16.69
N VAL A 124 7.74 1.58 16.15
CA VAL A 124 7.04 2.18 15.01
C VAL A 124 6.18 3.30 15.58
N LYS A 125 6.51 4.54 15.20
CA LYS A 125 5.63 5.67 15.48
C LYS A 125 4.30 5.41 14.78
N ASP A 126 3.19 5.49 15.53
CA ASP A 126 1.83 5.40 14.99
C ASP A 126 1.71 6.46 13.90
N SER A 127 1.76 6.00 12.65
CA SER A 127 1.62 6.83 11.47
C SER A 127 0.13 7.04 11.21
N TYR A 128 -0.64 7.34 12.26
CA TYR A 128 -2.02 7.72 12.12
C TYR A 128 -2.05 8.96 11.23
N ASN A 129 -2.39 8.74 9.97
CA ASN A 129 -2.46 9.80 9.00
C ASN A 129 -3.74 10.55 9.33
N ASP A 130 -3.62 11.68 10.02
CA ASP A 130 -4.77 12.48 10.42
C ASP A 130 -5.55 12.88 9.16
N LYS A 131 -6.75 12.32 9.02
CA LYS A 131 -7.66 12.58 7.90
C LYS A 131 -8.66 13.69 8.21
N SER A 132 -8.49 14.39 9.34
CA SER A 132 -9.30 15.55 9.66
C SER A 132 -9.19 16.60 8.56
N GLU A 133 -10.24 17.40 8.38
CA GLU A 133 -10.24 18.50 7.40
C GLU A 133 -9.09 19.48 7.67
N LEU A 134 -8.72 19.70 8.93
CA LEU A 134 -7.60 20.55 9.31
C LEU A 134 -6.24 19.99 8.83
N ALA A 135 -6.03 18.68 8.98
CA ALA A 135 -4.83 18.01 8.49
C ALA A 135 -4.78 17.97 6.95
N ARG A 136 -5.92 17.75 6.27
CA ARG A 136 -6.03 17.84 4.81
C ARG A 136 -5.67 19.23 4.31
N LEU A 137 -6.21 20.29 4.93
CA LEU A 137 -5.90 21.68 4.57
C LEU A 137 -4.41 21.96 4.74
N THR A 138 -3.83 21.59 5.89
CA THR A 138 -2.40 21.79 6.18
C THR A 138 -1.49 21.08 5.18
N HIS A 139 -1.81 19.84 4.82
CA HIS A 139 -1.03 19.06 3.85
C HIS A 139 -1.15 19.64 2.43
N ASN A 140 -2.34 20.10 2.03
CA ASN A 140 -2.55 20.76 0.75
C ASN A 140 -1.78 22.09 0.67
N THR A 141 -1.80 22.91 1.72
CA THR A 141 -1.03 24.16 1.79
C THR A 141 0.47 23.91 1.62
N LYS A 142 1.02 22.87 2.26
CA LYS A 142 2.44 22.48 2.09
C LYS A 142 2.77 22.04 0.66
N LYS A 143 1.89 21.26 0.03
CA LYS A 143 2.03 20.87 -1.39
C LYS A 143 1.97 22.08 -2.33
N THR A 144 1.05 23.01 -2.09
CA THR A 144 0.94 24.24 -2.89
C THR A 144 2.20 25.10 -2.77
N GLN A 145 2.76 25.25 -1.56
CA GLN A 145 4.01 26.00 -1.36
C GLN A 145 5.20 25.34 -2.09
N LEU A 146 5.33 24.01 -2.01
CA LEU A 146 6.36 23.26 -2.73
C LEU A 146 6.22 23.39 -4.26
N SER A 147 4.98 23.35 -4.78
CA SER A 147 4.73 23.52 -6.23
C SER A 147 4.99 24.93 -6.73
N ILE A 148 4.97 25.95 -5.87
CA ILE A 148 5.30 27.33 -6.24
C ILE A 148 6.82 27.55 -6.18
N ALA A 149 7.52 26.95 -5.22
CA ALA A 149 8.96 27.10 -5.08
C ALA A 149 9.78 26.44 -6.21
N ILE A 150 9.33 25.29 -6.73
CA ILE A 150 10.07 24.52 -7.75
C ILE A 150 10.16 25.26 -9.12
N PRO A 151 9.06 25.82 -9.68
CA PRO A 151 9.11 26.61 -10.91
C PRO A 151 10.00 27.86 -10.77
N THR A 152 9.93 28.56 -9.63
CA THR A 152 10.72 29.79 -9.40
C THR A 152 12.22 29.52 -9.40
N ILE A 153 12.67 28.39 -8.84
CA ILE A 153 14.10 28.00 -8.84
C ILE A 153 14.56 27.65 -10.27
N GLN A 154 13.71 26.97 -11.05
CA GLN A 154 14.03 26.61 -12.43
C GLN A 154 14.16 27.83 -13.34
N GLU A 155 13.23 28.79 -13.25
CA GLU A 155 13.28 30.05 -14.00
C GLU A 155 14.52 30.87 -13.68
N GLN A 156 14.92 30.94 -12.40
CA GLN A 156 16.13 31.64 -11.96
C GLN A 156 17.41 30.98 -12.49
N HIS A 157 17.47 29.64 -12.47
CA HIS A 157 18.62 28.89 -12.98
C HIS A 157 18.77 29.08 -14.50
N ASP A 158 17.68 29.04 -15.25
CA ASP A 158 17.69 29.20 -16.71
C ASP A 158 18.04 30.64 -17.13
N SER A 159 17.59 31.65 -16.37
CA SER A 159 17.97 33.06 -16.58
C SER A 159 19.46 33.29 -16.31
N THR A 160 20.00 32.76 -15.20
CA THR A 160 21.42 32.92 -14.84
C THR A 160 22.33 32.28 -15.90
N LYS A 161 21.95 31.09 -16.39
CA LYS A 161 22.67 30.38 -17.46
C LYS A 161 22.73 31.17 -18.78
N TRP A 162 21.67 31.90 -19.11
CA TRP A 162 21.64 32.74 -20.31
C TRP A 162 22.58 33.95 -20.19
N GLU A 163 22.60 34.62 -19.04
CA GLU A 163 23.49 35.76 -18.78
C GLU A 163 24.97 35.33 -18.80
N ASP A 164 25.31 34.19 -18.21
CA ASP A 164 26.67 33.64 -18.29
C ASP A 164 27.12 33.37 -19.73
N LYS A 165 26.22 32.84 -20.57
CA LYS A 165 26.52 32.57 -21.98
C LYS A 165 26.73 33.88 -22.76
N LYS A 166 25.92 34.89 -22.48
CA LYS A 166 26.03 36.22 -23.07
C LYS A 166 27.35 36.90 -22.69
N LEU A 167 27.75 36.81 -21.41
CA LEU A 167 29.01 37.37 -20.92
C LEU A 167 30.23 36.70 -21.58
N LYS A 168 30.20 35.37 -21.72
CA LYS A 168 31.27 34.62 -22.44
C LYS A 168 31.42 35.06 -23.89
N LEU A 169 30.31 35.32 -24.58
CA LEU A 169 30.34 35.81 -25.96
C LEU A 169 30.93 37.23 -26.04
N GLN A 170 30.58 38.10 -25.09
CA GLN A 170 31.14 39.46 -25.02
C GLN A 170 32.65 39.43 -24.75
N GLN A 171 33.10 38.58 -23.83
CA GLN A 171 34.53 38.41 -23.53
C GLN A 171 35.32 37.93 -24.76
N LYS A 172 34.79 36.93 -25.49
CA LYS A 172 35.43 36.41 -26.70
C LYS A 172 35.49 37.46 -27.82
N SER A 173 34.44 38.26 -27.98
CA SER A 173 34.42 39.36 -28.94
C SER A 173 35.51 40.42 -28.63
N LEU A 174 35.68 40.74 -27.35
CA LEU A 174 36.69 41.71 -26.90
C LEU A 174 38.12 41.18 -27.07
N GLU A 175 38.33 39.88 -26.92
CA GLU A 175 39.63 39.23 -27.15
C GLU A 175 40.03 39.27 -28.63
N LEU A 176 39.09 38.95 -29.53
CA LEU A 176 39.31 39.06 -30.98
C LEU A 176 39.64 40.50 -31.40
N LEU A 177 38.94 41.49 -30.85
CA LEU A 177 39.20 42.90 -31.17
C LEU A 177 40.59 43.34 -30.69
N LYS A 178 41.03 42.87 -29.52
CA LYS A 178 42.39 43.12 -29.02
C LYS A 178 43.45 42.50 -29.92
N GLU A 179 43.21 41.30 -30.42
CA GLU A 179 44.12 40.61 -31.33
C GLU A 179 44.21 41.33 -32.69
N GLU A 180 43.08 41.80 -33.22
CA GLU A 180 43.02 42.59 -34.45
C GLU A 180 43.80 43.90 -34.33
N ILE A 181 43.60 44.64 -33.24
CA ILE A 181 44.35 45.88 -32.96
C ILE A 181 45.86 45.58 -32.90
N ALA A 182 46.28 44.54 -32.19
CA ALA A 182 47.69 44.16 -32.07
C ALA A 182 48.33 43.77 -33.42
N LEU A 183 47.58 43.13 -34.32
CA LEU A 183 48.02 42.82 -35.68
C LEU A 183 48.19 44.10 -36.52
N CYS A 184 47.25 45.05 -36.42
CA CYS A 184 47.34 46.34 -37.08
C CYS A 184 48.58 47.13 -36.63
N GLU A 185 48.89 47.14 -35.33
CA GLU A 185 50.08 47.80 -34.77
C GLU A 185 51.39 47.16 -35.27
N LYS A 186 51.46 45.82 -35.30
CA LYS A 186 52.62 45.09 -35.85
C LYS A 186 52.82 45.37 -37.33
N LEU A 187 51.74 45.39 -38.13
CA LEU A 187 51.81 45.67 -39.56
C LEU A 187 52.31 47.09 -39.84
N ASN A 188 51.86 48.07 -39.04
CA ASN A 188 52.34 49.46 -39.17
C ASN A 188 53.80 49.61 -38.77
N SER A 189 54.29 48.81 -37.81
CA SER A 189 55.69 48.80 -37.38
C SER A 189 56.65 48.16 -38.41
N LEU A 190 56.13 47.35 -39.34
CA LEU A 190 56.89 46.73 -40.45
C LEU A 190 56.91 47.61 -41.72
N LYS A 191 56.09 48.65 -41.77
CA LYS A 191 55.99 49.59 -42.91
C LYS A 191 56.82 50.87 -42.72
N ASN A 192 57.42 51.05 -41.53
CA ASN A 192 58.42 52.07 -41.22
C ASN A 192 59.82 51.44 -41.18
#